data_AF-A0A252DLI2-F1
#
_entry.id   AF-A0A252DLI2-F1
#
_cell.length_a   1.000
_cell.length_b   1.000
_cell.length_c   1.000
_cell.angle_alpha   90.00
_cell.angle_beta   90.00
_cell.angle_gamma   90.00
#
_symmetry.space_group_name_H-M   'P 1'
#
loop_
_entity.id
_entity.type
_entity.pdbx_description
1 polymer ?
#
loop_
_entity_poly.entity_id
_entity_poly.type
_entity_poly.pdbx_seq_one_letter_code
_entity_poly.pdbx_strand_id
1 'polypeptide(L)'
;MEGGKREVPIFNYKSITLVGLADLITDTEIIEVKNINNWKHAVGQIFAYWYFASKYENLVKKQLQPRIHLFGGIGISDPRIELCKSLMTEVFNHHTTSTKVTYVEKFIEYF
;
A
#
# COMPACT_ATOMS: atom_id res chain seq x y z
N MET A 1 -7.49 -18.60 8.95
CA MET A 1 -6.20 -17.93 8.68
C MET A 1 -6.27 -17.44 7.25
N GLU A 2 -6.69 -16.19 7.04
CA GLU A 2 -6.72 -15.61 5.69
C GLU A 2 -5.28 -15.32 5.26
N GLY A 3 -4.83 -16.02 4.22
CA GLY A 3 -3.44 -16.07 3.80
C GLY A 3 -3.08 -14.90 2.89
N GLY A 4 -2.51 -13.85 3.46
CA GLY A 4 -1.84 -12.81 2.68
C GLY A 4 -0.55 -13.33 2.04
N LYS A 5 -0.26 -12.90 0.81
CA LYS A 5 1.00 -13.19 0.12
C LYS A 5 1.98 -12.05 0.36
N ARG A 6 3.22 -12.38 0.75
CA ARG A 6 4.30 -11.42 0.99
C ARG A 6 5.15 -11.23 -0.26
N GLU A 7 5.79 -10.07 -0.37
CA GLU A 7 6.77 -9.73 -1.42
C GLU A 7 6.27 -10.09 -2.82
N VAL A 8 5.04 -9.66 -3.13
CA VAL A 8 4.35 -10.06 -4.35
C VAL A 8 4.87 -9.25 -5.54
N PRO A 9 5.44 -9.88 -6.57
CA PRO A 9 5.88 -9.15 -7.74
C PRO A 9 4.69 -8.60 -8.52
N ILE A 10 4.74 -7.29 -8.78
CA ILE A 10 3.80 -6.57 -9.62
C ILE A 10 4.47 -6.28 -10.95
N PHE A 11 3.88 -6.75 -12.02
CA PHE A 11 4.24 -6.55 -13.42
C PHE A 11 3.26 -5.62 -14.15
N ASN A 12 3.78 -4.87 -15.11
CA ASN A 12 2.95 -4.21 -16.09
C ASN A 12 2.37 -5.25 -17.06
N TYR A 13 1.04 -5.41 -17.08
CA TYR A 13 0.36 -6.43 -17.90
C TYR A 13 0.58 -6.27 -19.42
N LYS A 14 0.98 -5.09 -19.90
CA LYS A 14 1.24 -4.84 -21.33
C LYS A 14 2.66 -5.22 -21.75
N SER A 15 3.66 -4.84 -20.94
CA SER A 15 5.08 -5.00 -21.29
C SER A 15 5.75 -6.17 -20.58
N ILE A 16 5.07 -6.79 -19.61
CA ILE A 16 5.59 -7.85 -18.74
C ILE A 16 6.81 -7.38 -17.91
N THR A 17 7.03 -6.06 -17.83
CA THR A 17 8.12 -5.47 -17.05
C THR A 17 7.75 -5.42 -15.58
N LEU A 18 8.71 -5.75 -14.69
CA LEU A 18 8.54 -5.62 -13.25
C LEU A 18 8.36 -4.15 -12.86
N VAL A 19 7.26 -3.85 -12.17
CA VAL A 19 6.95 -2.55 -11.56
C VAL A 19 7.54 -2.46 -10.16
N GLY A 20 7.49 -3.56 -9.40
CA GLY A 20 8.09 -3.67 -8.07
C GLY A 20 7.61 -4.90 -7.31
N LEU A 21 7.97 -4.97 -6.03
CA LEU A 21 7.52 -5.99 -5.09
C LEU A 21 6.63 -5.32 -4.05
N ALA A 22 5.35 -5.69 -4.00
CA ALA A 22 4.43 -5.22 -2.97
C ALA A 22 4.66 -6.01 -1.68
N ASP A 23 4.73 -5.34 -0.53
CA ASP A 23 5.09 -6.00 0.74
C ASP A 23 4.07 -7.09 1.13
N LEU A 24 2.78 -6.80 1.02
CA LEU A 24 1.72 -7.75 1.37
C LEU A 24 0.44 -7.52 0.53
N ILE A 25 -0.13 -8.60 0.01
CA ILE A 25 -1.46 -8.60 -0.61
C ILE A 25 -2.34 -9.61 0.12
N THR A 26 -3.46 -9.14 0.66
CA THR A 26 -4.49 -9.98 1.27
C THR A 26 -5.65 -10.18 0.28
N ASP A 27 -6.74 -10.78 0.74
CA ASP A 27 -7.95 -10.88 -0.06
C ASP A 27 -8.63 -9.53 -0.29
N THR A 28 -8.36 -8.52 0.54
CA THR A 28 -9.05 -7.23 0.52
C THR A 28 -8.12 -6.03 0.47
N GLU A 29 -6.84 -6.17 0.81
CA GLU A 29 -5.89 -5.06 0.91
C GLU A 29 -4.65 -5.34 0.06
N ILE A 30 -4.07 -4.29 -0.52
CA ILE A 30 -2.68 -4.24 -0.95
C ILE A 30 -1.95 -3.28 -0.01
N ILE A 31 -0.82 -3.70 0.54
CA ILE A 31 -0.20 -3.05 1.68
C ILE A 31 1.27 -2.77 1.37
N GLU A 32 1.66 -1.51 1.58
CA GLU A 32 3.06 -1.07 1.61
C GLU A 32 3.42 -0.67 3.05
N VAL A 33 4.51 -1.21 3.57
CA VAL A 33 5.07 -0.93 4.89
C VAL A 33 6.28 -0.02 4.72
N LYS A 34 6.27 1.14 5.38
CA LYS A 34 7.37 2.11 5.23
C LYS A 34 7.73 2.82 6.52
N ASN A 35 9.04 3.06 6.68
CA ASN A 35 9.48 4.02 7.66
C ASN A 35 8.88 5.39 7.31
N ILE A 36 8.42 6.12 8.32
CA ILE A 36 7.73 7.39 8.17
C ILE A 36 8.55 8.46 7.45
N ASN A 37 9.88 8.39 7.46
CA ASN A 37 10.73 9.30 6.68
C ASN A 37 10.51 9.16 5.15
N ASN A 38 10.01 8.01 4.70
CA ASN A 38 9.80 7.66 3.29
C ASN A 38 8.32 7.65 2.90
N TRP A 39 7.43 8.26 3.69
CA TRP A 39 5.97 8.19 3.49
C TRP A 39 5.51 8.63 2.09
N LYS A 40 6.16 9.64 1.48
CA LYS A 40 5.85 10.10 0.12
C LYS A 40 6.14 9.03 -0.93
N HIS A 41 7.26 8.32 -0.76
CA HIS A 41 7.64 7.23 -1.65
C HIS A 41 6.63 6.07 -1.54
N ALA A 42 6.16 5.77 -0.33
CA ALA A 42 5.11 4.76 -0.11
C ALA A 42 3.82 5.08 -0.85
N VAL A 43 3.41 6.36 -0.96
CA VAL A 43 2.24 6.77 -1.76
C VAL A 43 2.42 6.46 -3.24
N GLY A 44 3.59 6.75 -3.81
CA GLY A 44 3.89 6.44 -5.21
C GLY A 44 3.89 4.93 -5.47
N GLN A 45 4.53 4.16 -4.59
CA GLN A 45 4.57 2.70 -4.69
C GLN A 45 3.18 2.09 -4.60
N ILE A 46 2.40 2.44 -3.56
CA ILE A 46 1.07 1.84 -3.38
C ILE A 46 0.14 2.18 -4.54
N PHE A 47 0.23 3.39 -5.11
CA PHE A 47 -0.53 3.74 -6.30
C PHE A 47 -0.15 2.89 -7.50
N ALA A 48 1.15 2.74 -7.78
CA ALA A 48 1.63 1.91 -8.89
C ALA A 48 1.19 0.44 -8.69
N TYR A 49 1.40 -0.11 -7.49
CA TYR A 49 1.08 -1.50 -7.20
C TYR A 49 -0.43 -1.76 -7.29
N TRP A 50 -1.25 -0.90 -6.68
CA TRP A 50 -2.70 -0.99 -6.76
C TRP A 50 -3.20 -0.89 -8.20
N TYR A 51 -2.70 0.08 -8.97
CA TYR A 51 -3.13 0.29 -10.35
C TYR A 51 -2.87 -0.95 -11.21
N PHE A 52 -1.65 -1.50 -11.18
CA PHE A 52 -1.32 -2.67 -11.99
C PHE A 52 -1.96 -3.96 -11.46
N ALA A 53 -2.03 -4.16 -10.14
CA ALA A 53 -2.72 -5.29 -9.54
C ALA A 53 -4.21 -5.30 -9.90
N SER A 54 -4.86 -4.12 -9.99
CA SER A 54 -6.27 -3.99 -10.40
C SER A 54 -6.54 -4.42 -11.84
N LYS A 55 -5.51 -4.72 -12.63
CA LYS A 55 -5.62 -5.20 -14.02
C LYS A 55 -5.42 -6.70 -14.17
N TYR A 56 -5.02 -7.42 -13.12
CA TYR A 56 -4.90 -8.88 -13.18
C TYR A 56 -6.26 -9.55 -12.99
N GLU A 57 -6.64 -10.46 -13.88
CA GLU A 57 -7.98 -11.09 -13.87
C GLU A 57 -8.37 -11.69 -12.49
N ASN A 58 -7.41 -12.30 -11.79
CA ASN A 58 -7.63 -12.92 -10.47
C ASN A 58 -7.74 -11.90 -9.31
N LEU A 59 -7.31 -10.65 -9.50
CA LEU A 59 -7.37 -9.58 -8.50
C LEU A 59 -8.38 -8.47 -8.85
N VAL A 60 -8.72 -8.30 -10.13
CA VAL A 60 -9.74 -7.35 -10.63
C VAL A 60 -11.05 -7.49 -9.86
N LYS A 61 -11.48 -8.74 -9.61
CA LYS A 61 -12.74 -9.02 -8.90
C LYS A 61 -12.70 -8.65 -7.42
N LYS A 62 -11.50 -8.51 -6.83
CA LYS A 62 -11.33 -8.28 -5.38
C LYS A 62 -11.38 -6.80 -4.99
N GLN A 63 -11.20 -5.87 -5.94
CA GLN A 63 -11.15 -4.42 -5.69
C GLN A 63 -10.32 -4.07 -4.43
N LEU A 64 -9.03 -4.45 -4.45
CA LEU A 64 -8.15 -4.32 -3.29
C LEU A 64 -8.08 -2.87 -2.78
N GLN A 65 -8.20 -2.69 -1.47
CA GLN A 65 -8.01 -1.42 -0.79
C GLN A 65 -6.51 -1.12 -0.67
N PRO A 66 -6.01 0.01 -1.22
CA PRO A 66 -4.62 0.42 -1.02
C PRO A 66 -4.41 0.89 0.43
N ARG A 67 -3.37 0.36 1.06
CA ARG A 67 -3.01 0.66 2.44
C ARG A 67 -1.51 0.98 2.57
N ILE A 68 -1.21 2.01 3.35
CA ILE A 68 0.15 2.27 3.85
C ILE A 68 0.20 1.97 5.34
N HIS A 69 1.21 1.23 5.76
CA HIS A 69 1.54 0.98 7.16
C HIS A 69 2.86 1.69 7.51
N LEU A 70 2.77 2.77 8.28
CA LEU A 70 3.90 3.59 8.67
C LEU A 70 4.50 3.14 10.01
N PHE A 71 5.80 3.31 10.18
CA PHE A 71 6.49 3.09 11.45
C PHE A 71 7.66 4.08 11.68
N GLY A 72 8.12 4.20 12.93
CA GLY A 72 9.21 5.11 13.32
C GLY A 72 8.75 6.57 13.53
N GLY A 73 9.68 7.52 13.66
CA GLY A 73 9.32 8.91 13.97
C GLY A 73 8.98 9.12 15.44
N ILE A 74 8.09 10.07 15.74
CA ILE A 74 7.75 10.49 17.11
C ILE A 74 6.47 9.84 17.66
N GLY A 75 6.10 8.66 17.14
CA GLY A 75 4.89 7.94 17.56
C GLY A 75 3.65 8.27 16.72
N ILE A 76 2.48 7.87 17.22
CA ILE A 76 1.18 8.06 16.54
C ILE A 76 0.84 9.53 16.28
N SER A 77 1.49 10.45 17.00
CA SER A 77 1.33 11.90 16.86
C SER A 77 2.21 12.53 15.78
N ASP A 78 2.98 11.74 15.02
CA ASP A 78 3.83 12.27 13.97
C ASP A 78 2.97 12.93 12.86
N PRO A 79 3.15 14.23 12.56
CA PRO A 79 2.29 14.96 11.62
C PRO A 79 2.34 14.40 10.20
N ARG A 80 3.38 13.63 9.85
CA ARG A 80 3.49 12.99 8.54
C ARG A 80 2.47 11.89 8.32
N ILE A 81 1.87 11.32 9.37
CA ILE A 81 0.77 10.36 9.27
C ILE A 81 -0.44 11.03 8.62
N GLU A 82 -0.82 12.22 9.09
CA GLU A 82 -1.95 12.98 8.52
C GLU A 82 -1.63 13.52 7.13
N LEU A 83 -0.39 13.96 6.88
CA LEU A 83 0.03 14.33 5.52
C LEU A 83 -0.05 13.15 4.55
N CYS A 84 0.34 11.96 5.00
CA CYS A 84 0.23 10.74 4.21
C CYS A 84 -1.23 10.37 3.93
N LYS A 85 -2.11 10.46 4.94
CA LYS A 85 -3.56 10.26 4.77
C LYS A 85 -4.15 11.23 3.75
N SER A 86 -3.88 12.52 3.89
CA SER A 86 -4.39 13.55 2.98
C SER A 86 -3.91 13.33 1.55
N LEU A 87 -2.64 13.02 1.34
CA LEU A 87 -2.12 12.74 0.01
C LEU A 87 -2.67 11.44 -0.57
N MET A 88 -2.82 10.38 0.23
CA MET A 88 -3.49 9.15 -0.19
C MET A 88 -4.93 9.41 -0.64
N THR A 89 -5.69 10.19 0.13
CA THR A 89 -7.05 10.57 -0.27
C THR A 89 -7.05 11.33 -1.58
N GLU A 90 -6.18 12.32 -1.74
CA GLU A 90 -6.10 13.13 -2.96
C GLU A 90 -5.71 12.31 -4.19
N VAL A 91 -4.68 11.46 -4.08
CA VAL A 91 -4.20 10.63 -5.20
C VAL A 91 -5.23 9.60 -5.66
N PHE A 92 -6.07 9.10 -4.76
CA PHE A 92 -7.01 8.02 -5.04
C PHE A 92 -8.48 8.45 -5.17
N ASN A 93 -8.82 9.72 -4.94
CA ASN A 93 -10.20 10.23 -4.91
C ASN A 93 -11.03 9.88 -6.16
N HIS A 94 -10.41 9.78 -7.34
CA HIS A 94 -11.04 9.44 -8.61
C HIS A 94 -11.00 7.94 -8.94
N HIS A 95 -10.40 7.12 -8.07
CA HIS A 95 -10.04 5.74 -8.34
C HIS A 95 -10.68 4.75 -7.37
N THR A 96 -10.78 5.10 -6.09
CA THR A 96 -11.41 4.29 -5.04
C THR A 96 -11.91 5.19 -3.92
N THR A 97 -13.01 4.81 -3.29
CA THR A 97 -13.54 5.49 -2.10
C THR A 97 -12.88 5.02 -0.81
N SER A 98 -12.03 3.99 -0.89
CA SER A 98 -11.46 3.31 0.26
C SER A 98 -9.94 3.29 0.15
N THR A 99 -9.28 4.07 1.00
CA THR A 99 -7.82 4.03 1.23
C THR A 99 -7.56 3.95 2.73
N LYS A 100 -6.37 3.51 3.13
CA LYS A 100 -6.04 3.34 4.54
C LYS A 100 -4.60 3.71 4.84
N VAL A 101 -4.40 4.49 5.90
CA VAL A 101 -3.08 4.71 6.48
C VAL A 101 -3.14 4.31 7.94
N THR A 102 -2.22 3.44 8.33
CA THR A 102 -2.08 2.95 9.71
C THR A 102 -0.67 3.20 10.19
N TYR A 103 -0.47 3.25 11.50
CA TYR A 103 0.83 3.47 12.13
C TYR A 103 1.07 2.45 13.24
N VAL A 104 2.33 2.06 13.47
CA VAL A 104 2.72 1.20 14.58
C VAL A 104 3.91 1.79 15.35
N GLU A 105 3.77 1.87 16.68
CA GLU A 105 4.80 2.39 17.59
C GLU A 105 5.95 1.40 17.83
N LYS A 106 5.64 0.11 17.83
CA LYS A 106 6.63 -0.96 17.90
C LYS A 106 6.58 -1.74 16.60
N PHE A 107 7.65 -1.65 15.81
CA PHE A 107 7.89 -2.62 14.76
C PHE A 107 8.17 -3.95 15.45
N ILE A 108 7.13 -4.70 15.79
CA ILE A 108 7.31 -6.10 16.14
C ILE A 108 7.51 -6.79 14.80
N GLU A 109 8.63 -7.50 14.66
CA GLU A 109 8.92 -8.36 13.51
C GLU A 109 7.84 -9.46 13.42
N TYR A 110 6.66 -9.12 12.90
CA TYR A 110 5.59 -10.04 12.58
C TYR A 110 5.24 -10.01 11.09
N PHE A 111 6.09 -9.40 10.27
CA PHE A 111 6.00 -9.39 8.81
C PHE A 111 7.16 -10.14 8.18
#